data_AF-A0A1A6C8C2-F1
#
_entry.id   AF-A0A1A6C8C2-F1
#
_cell.length_a   1.000
_cell.length_b   1.000
_cell.length_c   1.000
_cell.angle_alpha   90.00
_cell.angle_beta   90.00
_cell.angle_gamma   90.00
#
_symmetry.space_group_name_H-M   'P 1'
#
loop_
_entity.id
_entity.type
_entity.pdbx_description
1 polymer ?
#
loop_
_entity_poly.entity_id
_entity_poly.type
_entity_poly.pdbx_seq_one_letter_code
_entity_poly.pdbx_strand_id
1 'polypeptide(L)'
;MRPPGAHTRVYKRKPRARDRIWQSMRILRSFTIPTLMATAEASETNVMRYVRGLLAASYLYVVKPRDSGRRGGHAVYRLIRDTGPIAPRLQSNGTTYDPNKHEVVTGGVDQRPKEARDD
;
A
#
# COMPACT_ATOMS: atom_id res chain seq x y z
N MET A 1 5.42 -41.72 28.49
CA MET A 1 6.31 -41.29 27.39
C MET A 1 5.67 -40.11 26.67
N ARG A 2 6.32 -38.94 26.58
CA ARG A 2 5.89 -37.78 25.75
C ARG A 2 6.81 -37.72 24.52
N PRO A 3 6.32 -37.38 23.31
CA PRO A 3 7.21 -37.22 22.18
C PRO A 3 8.02 -35.91 22.31
N PRO A 4 9.27 -35.87 21.83
CA PRO A 4 10.12 -34.68 21.88
C PRO A 4 9.81 -33.73 20.72
N GLY A 5 9.75 -32.43 21.02
CA GLY A 5 10.04 -31.37 20.05
C GLY A 5 9.05 -31.20 18.90
N ALA A 6 7.84 -30.72 19.19
CA ALA A 6 7.05 -30.04 18.17
C ALA A 6 7.71 -28.68 17.87
N HIS A 7 8.72 -28.68 16.99
CA HIS A 7 9.10 -27.44 16.32
C HIS A 7 7.87 -26.97 15.54
N THR A 8 7.22 -25.92 16.03
CA THR A 8 6.21 -25.19 15.28
C THR A 8 6.91 -24.64 14.04
N ARG A 9 6.91 -25.43 12.97
CA ARG A 9 7.24 -24.95 11.64
C ARG A 9 6.17 -23.91 11.35
N VAL A 10 6.49 -22.64 11.60
CA VAL A 10 5.64 -21.53 11.21
C VAL A 10 5.61 -21.59 9.70
N TYR A 11 4.60 -22.26 9.14
CA TYR A 11 4.37 -22.29 7.71
C TYR A 11 4.17 -20.83 7.29
N LYS A 12 5.24 -20.22 6.74
CA LYS A 12 5.16 -18.89 6.16
C LYS A 12 4.11 -18.97 5.06
N ARG A 13 2.91 -18.46 5.36
CA ARG A 13 1.83 -18.37 4.38
C ARG A 13 2.37 -17.64 3.16
N LYS A 14 2.09 -18.19 1.97
CA LYS A 14 2.48 -17.56 0.70
C LYS A 14 2.00 -16.09 0.72
N PRO A 15 2.89 -15.11 0.52
CA PRO A 15 2.52 -13.70 0.54
C PRO A 15 1.40 -13.46 -0.46
N ARG A 16 0.31 -12.84 0.01
CA ARG A 16 -0.81 -12.45 -0.86
C ARG A 16 -0.32 -11.35 -1.80
N ALA A 17 -1.02 -11.16 -2.92
CA ALA A 17 -0.67 -10.10 -3.87
C ALA A 17 -0.56 -8.72 -3.18
N ARG A 18 -1.44 -8.42 -2.21
CA ARG A 18 -1.40 -7.18 -1.42
C ARG A 18 -0.17 -7.06 -0.53
N ASP A 19 0.34 -8.17 0.01
CA ASP A 19 1.56 -8.19 0.83
C ASP A 19 2.77 -7.83 -0.03
N ARG A 20 2.83 -8.37 -1.26
CA ARG A 20 3.89 -8.01 -2.22
C ARG A 20 3.80 -6.54 -2.64
N ILE A 21 2.59 -6.06 -2.94
CA ILE A 21 2.38 -4.64 -3.29
C ILE A 21 2.85 -3.74 -2.14
N TRP A 22 2.45 -4.03 -0.91
CA TRP A 22 2.86 -3.28 0.28
C TRP A 22 4.39 -3.29 0.46
N GLN A 23 5.01 -4.45 0.31
CA GLN A 23 6.46 -4.56 0.41
C GLN A 23 7.17 -3.74 -0.68
N SER A 24 6.70 -3.79 -1.92
CA SER A 24 7.22 -2.94 -3.01
C SER A 24 7.08 -1.45 -2.69
N MET A 25 5.94 -1.02 -2.13
CA MET A 25 5.74 0.38 -1.72
C MET A 25 6.74 0.82 -0.65
N ARG A 26 7.03 -0.04 0.34
CA ARG A 26 7.99 0.25 1.42
C ARG A 26 9.42 0.36 0.91
N ILE A 27 9.80 -0.46 -0.07
CA ILE A 27 11.13 -0.43 -0.69
C ILE A 27 11.26 0.83 -1.57
N LEU A 28 10.29 1.06 -2.46
CA LEU A 28 10.37 2.14 -3.45
C LEU A 28 10.18 3.52 -2.84
N ARG A 29 9.36 3.65 -1.77
CA ARG A 29 8.94 4.89 -1.09
C ARG A 29 8.14 5.86 -1.97
N SER A 30 8.52 6.03 -3.23
CA SER A 30 7.81 6.74 -4.28
C SER A 30 7.71 5.88 -5.53
N PHE A 31 6.52 5.80 -6.12
CA PHE A 31 6.24 4.84 -7.17
C PHE A 31 5.09 5.27 -8.08
N THR A 32 5.01 4.62 -9.24
CA THR A 32 3.88 4.69 -10.17
C THR A 32 3.14 3.35 -10.21
N ILE A 33 1.92 3.32 -10.76
CA ILE A 33 1.17 2.06 -10.92
C ILE A 33 1.94 1.02 -11.75
N PRO A 34 2.52 1.36 -12.93
CA PRO A 34 3.32 0.39 -13.70
C PRO A 34 4.51 -0.17 -12.92
N THR A 35 5.23 0.68 -12.17
CA THR A 35 6.36 0.24 -11.35
C THR A 35 5.93 -0.76 -10.27
N LEU A 36 4.77 -0.53 -9.63
CA LEU A 36 4.22 -1.47 -8.66
C LEU A 36 3.77 -2.78 -9.29
N MET A 37 3.16 -2.74 -10.47
CA MET A 37 2.76 -3.96 -11.19
C MET A 37 3.97 -4.85 -11.48
N ALA A 38 5.04 -4.24 -11.99
CA ALA A 38 6.27 -4.95 -12.32
C ALA A 38 6.96 -5.52 -11.07
N THR A 39 7.09 -4.73 -10.00
CA THR A 39 7.82 -5.15 -8.78
C THR A 39 7.04 -6.11 -7.90
N ALA A 40 5.71 -5.98 -7.82
CA ALA A 40 4.86 -6.81 -6.97
C ALA A 40 4.30 -8.05 -7.69
N GLU A 41 4.55 -8.18 -9.00
CA GLU A 41 3.98 -9.20 -9.87
C GLU A 41 2.46 -9.33 -9.62
N ALA A 42 1.76 -8.22 -9.81
CA ALA A 42 0.34 -8.09 -9.52
C ALA A 42 -0.40 -7.42 -10.67
N SER A 43 -1.65 -7.83 -10.90
CA SER A 43 -2.50 -7.25 -11.93
C SER A 43 -2.81 -5.79 -11.64
N GLU A 44 -2.99 -5.02 -12.70
CA GLU A 44 -3.30 -3.59 -12.62
C GLU A 44 -4.53 -3.32 -11.75
N THR A 45 -5.60 -4.10 -11.93
CA THR A 45 -6.83 -4.02 -11.14
C THR A 45 -6.58 -4.18 -9.64
N ASN A 46 -5.71 -5.12 -9.26
CA ASN A 46 -5.37 -5.36 -7.85
C ASN A 46 -4.53 -4.21 -7.28
N VAL A 47 -3.53 -3.74 -8.04
CA VAL A 47 -2.68 -2.61 -7.63
C VAL A 47 -3.52 -1.35 -7.48
N MET A 48 -4.33 -0.99 -8.48
CA MET A 48 -5.19 0.19 -8.43
C MET A 48 -6.18 0.15 -7.27
N ARG A 49 -6.88 -0.98 -7.07
CA ARG A 49 -7.83 -1.12 -5.96
C ARG A 49 -7.12 -0.92 -4.63
N TYR A 50 -5.93 -1.49 -4.48
CA TYR A 50 -5.17 -1.39 -3.24
C TYR A 50 -4.64 0.02 -2.99
N VAL A 51 -4.01 0.65 -3.99
CA VAL A 51 -3.52 2.03 -3.94
C VAL A 51 -4.65 3.00 -3.60
N ARG A 52 -5.81 2.90 -4.24
CA ARG A 52 -6.97 3.77 -3.95
C ARG A 52 -7.45 3.65 -2.51
N GLY A 53 -7.52 2.44 -1.97
CA GLY A 53 -7.91 2.24 -0.57
C GLY A 53 -6.89 2.81 0.42
N LEU A 54 -5.59 2.62 0.16
CA LEU A 54 -4.53 3.20 0.97
C LEU A 54 -4.47 4.73 0.85
N LEU A 55 -4.78 5.28 -0.32
CA LEU A 55 -4.86 6.71 -0.56
C LEU A 55 -6.02 7.32 0.25
N ALA A 56 -7.20 6.70 0.21
CA ALA A 56 -8.34 7.12 1.03
C ALA A 56 -7.98 7.07 2.52
N ALA A 57 -7.33 6.00 2.99
CA ALA A 57 -6.89 5.86 4.36
C ALA A 57 -5.63 6.67 4.74
N SER A 58 -5.20 7.62 3.90
CA SER A 58 -4.05 8.52 4.17
C SER A 58 -2.72 7.80 4.46
N TYR A 59 -2.52 6.60 3.89
CA TYR A 59 -1.22 5.92 3.87
C TYR A 59 -0.33 6.43 2.75
N LEU A 60 -0.96 6.89 1.66
CA LEU A 60 -0.30 7.38 0.46
C LEU A 60 -0.64 8.85 0.23
N TYR A 61 0.25 9.55 -0.45
CA TYR A 61 0.06 10.90 -0.96
C TYR A 61 0.37 10.97 -2.44
N VAL A 62 -0.41 11.75 -3.20
CA VAL A 62 -0.13 12.02 -4.61
C VAL A 62 0.92 13.13 -4.70
N VAL A 63 2.15 12.75 -5.07
CA VAL A 63 3.25 13.70 -5.28
C VAL A 63 3.07 14.46 -6.59
N LYS A 64 2.68 13.74 -7.64
CA LYS A 64 2.42 14.31 -8.96
C LYS A 64 1.12 13.72 -9.49
N PRO A 65 0.11 14.54 -9.80
CA PRO A 65 -1.09 14.04 -10.46
C PRO A 65 -0.74 13.51 -11.84
N ARG A 66 -1.58 12.62 -12.36
CA ARG A 66 -1.45 12.17 -13.75
C ARG A 66 -1.58 13.38 -14.67
N ASP A 67 -0.57 13.59 -15.50
CA ASP A 67 -0.62 14.56 -16.58
C ASP A 67 -1.58 14.05 -17.66
N SER A 68 -2.73 14.71 -17.80
CA SER A 68 -3.75 14.38 -18.80
C SER A 68 -3.37 14.82 -20.22
N GLY A 69 -2.40 15.74 -20.36
CA GLY A 69 -1.95 16.29 -21.63
C GLY A 69 -0.84 15.49 -22.33
N ARG A 70 -0.21 14.53 -21.63
CA ARG A 70 0.83 13.66 -22.20
C ARG A 70 0.42 12.19 -22.21
N ARG A 71 0.48 11.54 -23.39
CA ARG A 71 0.44 10.07 -23.48
C ARG A 71 1.58 9.49 -22.64
N GLY A 72 1.26 8.61 -21.70
CA GLY A 72 2.22 8.01 -20.77
C GLY A 72 2.43 8.79 -19.46
N GLY A 73 1.67 9.87 -19.21
CA GLY A 73 1.67 10.52 -17.90
C GLY A 73 1.17 9.56 -16.82
N HIS A 74 2.02 9.23 -15.85
CA HIS A 74 1.64 8.45 -14.68
C HIS A 74 1.60 9.34 -13.43
N ALA A 75 0.59 9.12 -12.59
CA ALA A 75 0.58 9.70 -11.26
C ALA A 75 1.71 9.08 -10.42
N VAL A 76 2.40 9.93 -9.66
CA VAL A 76 3.45 9.52 -8.72
C VAL A 76 2.85 9.55 -7.32
N TYR A 77 2.93 8.42 -6.64
CA TYR A 77 2.47 8.25 -5.26
C TYR A 77 3.68 8.12 -4.34
N ARG A 78 3.56 8.59 -3.10
CA ARG A 78 4.54 8.39 -2.04
C ARG A 78 3.89 7.72 -0.84
N LEU A 79 4.57 6.73 -0.28
CA LEU A 79 4.22 6.15 1.00
C LEU A 79 4.59 7.13 2.11
N ILE A 80 3.58 7.69 2.77
CA ILE A 80 3.77 8.64 3.88
C ILE A 80 3.64 7.96 5.24
N ARG A 81 3.02 6.78 5.29
CA ARG A 81 2.78 6.05 6.53
C ARG A 81 3.25 4.61 6.40
N ASP A 82 4.46 4.34 6.86
CA ASP A 82 5.01 2.98 6.94
C ASP A 82 4.80 2.46 8.37
N THR A 83 3.79 1.62 8.57
CA THR A 83 3.41 1.13 9.90
C THR A 83 4.00 -0.23 10.25
N GLY A 84 4.69 -0.87 9.30
CA GLY A 84 5.36 -2.15 9.55
C GLY A 84 5.28 -3.15 8.39
N PRO A 85 5.76 -4.38 8.61
CA PRO A 85 5.86 -5.41 7.57
C PRO A 85 4.52 -6.04 7.17
N ILE A 86 3.48 -5.92 8.00
CA ILE A 86 2.18 -6.53 7.70
C ILE A 86 1.34 -5.55 6.89
N ALA A 87 0.84 -5.97 5.74
CA ALA A 87 0.08 -5.09 4.85
C ALA A 87 -1.26 -4.65 5.48
N PRO A 88 -1.62 -3.35 5.42
CA PRO A 88 -2.94 -2.88 5.82
C PRO A 88 -4.04 -3.56 5.00
N ARG A 89 -5.15 -3.91 5.65
CA ARG A 89 -6.26 -4.67 5.06
C ARG A 89 -7.43 -3.75 4.74
N LEU A 90 -7.71 -3.60 3.45
CA LEU A 90 -8.93 -2.93 2.99
C LEU A 90 -10.17 -3.77 3.33
N GLN A 91 -11.10 -3.15 4.04
CA GLN A 91 -12.41 -3.71 4.38
C GLN A 91 -13.47 -3.29 3.35
N SER A 92 -14.58 -4.03 3.29
CA SER A 92 -15.69 -3.76 2.35
C SER A 92 -16.46 -2.48 2.69
N ASN A 93 -16.44 -2.06 3.96
CA ASN A 93 -17.04 -0.81 4.45
C ASN A 93 -16.22 0.45 4.10
N GLY A 94 -15.15 0.33 3.31
CA GLY A 94 -14.29 1.45 2.92
C GLY A 94 -13.22 1.84 3.94
N THR A 95 -13.15 1.17 5.10
CA THR A 95 -12.09 1.39 6.09
C THR A 95 -10.85 0.52 5.82
N THR A 96 -9.71 0.91 6.38
CA THR A 96 -8.46 0.14 6.31
C THR A 96 -8.02 -0.25 7.70
N TYR A 97 -7.94 -1.54 7.97
CA TYR A 97 -7.39 -2.06 9.23
C TYR A 97 -5.87 -2.20 9.14
N ASP A 98 -5.15 -1.60 10.08
CA ASP A 98 -3.71 -1.77 10.23
C ASP A 98 -3.40 -2.87 11.25
N PRO A 99 -2.91 -4.04 10.80
CA PRO A 99 -2.53 -5.11 11.71
C PRO A 99 -1.25 -4.84 12.50
N ASN A 100 -0.40 -3.89 12.11
CA ASN A 100 0.80 -3.56 12.89
C ASN A 100 0.49 -2.66 14.09
N LYS A 101 -0.53 -1.81 13.95
CA LYS A 101 -0.97 -0.87 14.99
C LYS A 101 -2.28 -1.26 15.68
N HIS A 102 -2.94 -2.31 15.20
CA HIS A 102 -4.24 -2.77 15.66
C HIS A 102 -5.34 -1.70 15.61
N GLU A 103 -5.28 -0.80 14.62
CA GLU A 103 -6.20 0.32 14.46
C GLU A 103 -7.01 0.22 13.16
N VAL A 104 -8.19 0.82 13.15
CA VAL A 104 -9.00 1.01 11.94
C VAL A 104 -8.86 2.46 11.50
N VAL A 105 -8.37 2.66 10.28
CA VAL A 105 -8.23 3.97 9.66
C VAL A 105 -9.37 4.19 8.69
N THR A 106 -10.18 5.21 8.95
CA THR A 106 -11.24 5.65 8.04
C THR A 106 -10.72 6.83 7.24
N GLY A 107 -10.80 6.71 5.91
CA GLY A 107 -10.45 7.78 5.00
C GLY A 107 -11.56 8.79 4.85
N GLY A 108 -11.57 9.83 5.68
CA GLY A 108 -12.34 11.05 5.42
C GLY A 108 -11.66 11.87 4.32
N VAL A 109 -12.42 12.20 3.29
CA VAL A 109 -12.10 13.08 2.16
C VAL A 109 -11.32 14.34 2.61
N ASP A 110 -10.08 14.54 2.14
CA ASP A 110 -9.50 15.84 1.71
C ASP A 110 -7.98 15.69 1.45
N GLN A 111 -7.56 15.45 0.21
CA GLN A 111 -6.14 15.58 -0.20
C GLN A 111 -5.98 16.89 -0.97
N ARG A 112 -6.15 18.04 -0.29
CA ARG A 112 -5.66 19.30 -0.83
C ARG A 112 -4.14 19.21 -0.96
N PRO A 113 -3.55 19.65 -2.08
CA PRO A 113 -2.11 19.77 -2.18
C PRO A 113 -1.65 20.70 -1.07
N LYS A 114 -0.77 20.22 -0.18
CA LYS A 114 0.02 21.14 0.64
C LYS A 114 0.91 21.87 -0.35
N GLU A 115 0.52 23.10 -0.70
CA GLU A 115 1.39 24.04 -1.40
C GLU A 115 2.75 23.98 -0.73
N ALA A 116 3.75 23.50 -1.48
CA ALA A 116 5.12 23.69 -1.12
C ALA A 116 5.30 25.22 -1.06
N ARG A 117 5.50 25.75 0.13
CA ARG A 117 6.07 27.08 0.27
C ARG A 117 7.50 26.95 -0.27
N ASP A 118 7.71 27.51 -1.45
CA ASP A 118 9.03 27.82 -1.98
C ASP A 118 9.66 28.87 -1.06
N ASP A 119 10.89 28.59 -0.59
CA ASP A 119 11.86 29.56 -0.05
C ASP A 119 13.01 29.67 -1.07
#